data_AF-A0A3B0T1X8-F1
#
_entry.id   AF-A0A3B0T1X8-F1
#
_cell.length_a   1.000
_cell.length_b   1.000
_cell.length_c   1.000
_cell.angle_alpha   90.00
_cell.angle_beta   90.00
_cell.angle_gamma   90.00
#
_symmetry.space_group_name_H-M   'P 1'
#
loop_
_entity.id
_entity.type
_entity.pdbx_description
1 polymer ?
#
loop_
_entity_poly.entity_id
_entity_poly.type
_entity_poly.pdbx_seq_one_letter_code
_entity_poly.pdbx_strand_id
1 'polypeptide(L)' 'FVLDNHHLLEKEKPFLVCSNTASMLKDTRLAKHFQMDGDLSVHYGLFEGCGETPASKESKSSCC' A
#
# COMPACT_ATOMS: atom_id res chain seq x y z
N PHE A 1 -0.81 15.62 -1.87
CA PHE A 1 -2.09 14.94 -1.57
C PHE A 1 -1.89 14.10 -0.33
N VAL A 2 -2.65 14.36 0.73
CA VAL A 2 -2.58 13.56 1.96
C VAL A 2 -3.60 12.44 1.80
N LEU A 3 -3.13 11.20 1.64
CA LEU A 3 -4.02 10.03 1.55
C LEU A 3 -4.44 9.59 2.96
N ASP A 4 -3.51 9.59 3.90
CA ASP A 4 -3.71 9.38 5.34
C ASP A 4 -2.57 10.06 6.13
N ASN A 5 -2.48 9.79 7.44
CA ASN A 5 -1.46 10.37 8.33
C ASN A 5 -0.01 9.97 7.99
N HIS A 6 0.20 8.97 7.14
CA HIS A 6 1.52 8.44 6.76
C HIS A 6 1.86 8.68 5.28
N HIS A 7 0.86 8.94 4.43
CA HIS A 7 1.03 9.07 2.98
C HIS A 7 0.84 10.51 2.50
N LEU A 8 1.95 11.27 2.46
CA LEU A 8 2.04 12.58 1.80
C LEU A 8 2.60 12.41 0.38
N LEU A 9 1.71 12.44 -0.61
CA LEU A 9 2.06 12.28 -2.02
C LEU A 9 2.31 13.64 -2.67
N GLU A 10 3.56 13.94 -3.03
CA GLU A 10 3.94 15.15 -3.77
C GLU A 10 3.65 14.99 -5.28
N LYS A 11 3.28 16.08 -5.96
CA LYS A 11 3.04 16.04 -7.41
C LYS A 11 4.36 15.79 -8.16
N GLU A 12 4.31 14.97 -9.21
CA GLU A 12 5.45 14.67 -10.10
C GLU A 12 6.65 14.00 -9.43
N LYS A 13 6.50 13.52 -8.20
CA LYS A 13 7.53 12.78 -7.48
C LYS A 13 7.10 11.31 -7.35
N PRO A 14 7.90 10.35 -7.84
CA PRO A 14 7.59 8.94 -7.66
C PRO A 14 7.65 8.59 -6.18
N PHE A 15 6.69 7.79 -5.72
CA PHE A 15 6.57 7.35 -4.34
C PHE A 15 6.20 5.86 -4.33
N LEU A 16 6.97 5.06 -3.58
CA LEU A 16 6.70 3.63 -3.45
C LEU A 16 5.54 3.41 -2.49
N VAL A 17 4.62 2.52 -2.84
CA VAL A 17 3.44 2.20 -2.04
C VAL A 17 3.25 0.69 -1.96
N CYS A 18 2.59 0.22 -0.90
CA CYS A 18 2.14 -1.16 -0.82
C CYS A 18 0.99 -1.45 -1.80
N SER A 19 0.71 -2.72 -2.06
CA SER A 19 -0.34 -3.16 -2.99
C SER A 19 -1.74 -2.68 -2.58
N ASN A 20 -2.02 -2.57 -1.29
CA ASN A 20 -3.30 -2.04 -0.78
C ASN A 20 -3.49 -0.57 -1.16
N THR A 21 -2.47 0.26 -0.89
CA THR A 21 -2.48 1.68 -1.26
C THR A 21 -2.52 1.87 -2.77
N ALA A 22 -1.79 1.05 -3.52
CA ALA A 22 -1.84 1.04 -4.99
C ALA A 22 -3.27 0.81 -5.50
N SER A 23 -4.00 -0.16 -4.92
CA SER A 23 -5.39 -0.46 -5.27
C SER A 23 -6.33 0.71 -4.92
N MET A 24 -6.12 1.37 -3.77
CA MET A 24 -6.91 2.55 -3.40
C MET A 24 -6.74 3.71 -4.39
N LEU A 25 -5.52 3.92 -4.89
CA LEU A 25 -5.24 4.98 -5.85
C LEU A 25 -5.75 4.65 -7.25
N LYS A 26 -5.61 3.39 -7.68
CA LYS A 26 -5.94 2.94 -9.04
C LYS A 26 -7.41 2.58 -9.27
N ASP A 27 -8.10 2.03 -8.26
CA ASP A 27 -9.43 1.43 -8.44
C ASP A 27 -10.56 2.33 -7.91
N THR A 28 -10.26 3.60 -7.61
CA THR A 28 -11.24 4.56 -7.08
C THR A 28 -11.29 5.84 -7.90
N ARG A 29 -12.11 6.82 -7.48
CA ARG A 29 -12.19 8.16 -8.08
C ARG A 29 -10.84 8.88 -8.19
N LEU A 30 -9.82 8.42 -7.46
CA LEU A 30 -8.47 8.98 -7.45
C LEU A 30 -7.64 8.55 -8.68
N ALA A 31 -8.04 7.51 -9.40
CA ALA A 31 -7.28 6.93 -10.51
C ALA A 31 -6.88 7.96 -11.58
N LYS A 32 -7.74 8.94 -11.84
CA LYS A 32 -7.49 10.01 -12.83
C LYS A 32 -6.38 11.00 -12.43
N HIS A 33 -5.89 10.93 -11.19
CA HIS A 33 -4.90 11.86 -10.64
C HIS A 33 -3.53 11.21 -10.39
N PHE A 34 -3.44 9.88 -10.49
CA PHE A 34 -2.22 9.12 -10.20
C PHE A 34 -1.86 8.22 -11.37
N GLN A 35 -0.57 8.19 -11.71
CA GLN A 35 -0.02 7.22 -12.62
C GLN A 35 0.65 6.11 -11.80
N MET A 36 0.35 4.86 -12.14
CA MET A 36 0.96 3.69 -11.50
C MET A 36 2.04 3.14 -12.41
N ASP A 37 3.28 3.14 -11.93
CA ASP A 37 4.42 2.55 -12.64
C ASP A 37 4.73 1.17 -12.03
N GLY A 38 4.59 0.10 -12.84
CA GLY A 38 4.82 -1.28 -12.45
C GLY A 38 3.56 -2.15 -12.31
N ASP A 39 3.74 -3.39 -11.86
CA ASP A 39 2.67 -4.37 -11.62
C ASP A 39 2.87 -5.14 -10.30
N LEU A 40 1.90 -6.00 -9.97
CA LEU A 40 1.91 -6.83 -8.75
C LEU A 40 2.32 -8.30 -9.05
N SER A 41 3.03 -8.56 -10.15
CA SER A 41 3.37 -9.92 -10.58
C SER A 41 4.37 -10.62 -9.66
N VAL A 42 5.19 -9.85 -8.95
CA VAL A 42 6.23 -10.35 -8.02
C VAL A 42 5.95 -9.82 -6.62
N HIS A 43 5.86 -10.74 -5.65
CA HIS A 43 5.70 -10.38 -4.23
C HIS A 43 7.08 -10.21 -3.56
N TYR A 44 7.45 -8.96 -3.26
CA TYR A 44 8.73 -8.62 -2.63
C TYR A 44 8.74 -8.72 -1.09
N GLY A 45 7.62 -9.11 -0.48
CA GLY A 45 7.48 -9.20 0.97
C GLY A 45 6.68 -8.03 1.58
N LEU A 46 6.76 -7.89 2.89
CA LEU A 46 6.11 -6.81 3.61
C LEU A 46 6.72 -5.46 3.24
N PHE A 47 5.87 -4.49 2.94
CA PHE A 47 6.29 -3.13 2.61
C PHE A 47 6.64 -2.37 3.89
N GLU A 48 7.79 -1.69 3.90
CA GLU A 48 8.27 -0.95 5.08
C GLU A 48 7.23 0.09 5.53
N GLY A 49 6.86 0.05 6.82
CA GLY A 49 5.83 0.93 7.39
C GLY A 49 4.37 0.51 7.12
N CYS A 50 4.13 -0.54 6.31
CA CYS A 50 2.79 -1.11 6.09
C CYS A 50 2.70 -2.48 6.79
N GLY A 51 2.30 -2.46 8.07
CA GLY A 51 2.20 -3.68 8.89
C GLY A 51 2.18 -3.45 10.39
N GLU A 52 2.46 -2.22 10.85
CA GLU A 52 2.34 -1.84 12.25
C GLU A 52 0.90 -1.41 12.58
N THR A 53 -0.05 -2.34 12.45
CA THR A 53 -1.27 -2.27 13.26
C THR A 53 -0.94 -2.90 14.61
N PRO A 54 -1.20 -2.26 15.76
CA PRO A 54 -1.02 -2.87 17.08
C PRO A 54 -2.14 -3.90 17.35
N ALA A 55 -2.19 -4.96 16.55
CA ALA A 55 -2.94 -6.21 16.68
C ALA A 55 -2.53 -7.02 15.45
N SER A 56 -1.67 -8.03 15.52
CA SER A 56 -1.84 -9.21 16.36
C SER A 56 -0.48 -9.80 16.67
N LYS A 57 -0.16 -9.91 17.96
CA LYS A 57 0.77 -10.95 18.41
C LYS A 57 0.10 -12.28 18.08
N GLU A 58 0.76 -13.07 17.24
CA GLU A 58 0.57 -14.51 17.08
C GLU A 58 -0.84 -14.99 16.69
N SER A 59 -0.97 -15.46 15.47
CA SER A 59 -1.90 -16.55 15.18
C SER A 59 -1.09 -17.64 14.51
N LYS A 60 -0.49 -18.50 15.35
CA LYS A 60 -0.03 -19.81 14.93
C LYS A 60 -1.17 -20.46 14.15
N SER A 61 -0.85 -20.84 12.92
CA SER A 61 -1.64 -21.80 12.16
C SER A 61 -1.85 -23.04 13.04
N SER A 62 -3.09 -23.30 13.42
CA SER A 62 -3.52 -24.64 13.80
C SER A 62 -4.58 -25.06 12.78
N CYS A 63 -4.12 -25.66 11.68
CA CYS A 63 -4.92 -26.66 11.00
C CYS A 63 -5.07 -27.83 11.97
N CYS A 64 -6.28 -28.01 12.50
CA CYS A 64 -6.88 -29.26 12.96
C CYS A 64 -8.36 -28.97 13.26
#